data_AF-A0A8S3JYT1-F1
#
_entry.id   AF-A0A8S3JYT1-F1
#
_cell.length_a   1.000
_cell.length_b   1.000
_cell.length_c   1.000
_cell.angle_alpha   90.00
_cell.angle_beta   90.00
_cell.angle_gamma   90.00
#
_symmetry.space_group_name_H-M   'P 1'
#
loop_
_entity.id
_entity.type
_entity.pdbx_description
1 polymer ?
#
loop_
_entity_poly.entity_id
_entity_poly.type
_entity_poly.pdbx_seq_one_letter_code
_entity_poly.pdbx_strand_id
1 'polypeptide(L)'
;MNILPKKRWHVRTKDNIARVLRDEKKAAEEEQKTLRRKTLAEQEARLNNLRAKRGDHLIQFQSSEEATAKEKPLEHVNLFQLEEKG
;
A
#
# COMPACT_ATOMS: atom_id res chain seq x y z
N MET A 1 43.95 -1.66 -38.86
CA MET A 1 44.22 -1.21 -37.48
C MET A 1 42.90 -0.95 -36.77
N ASN A 2 42.69 -1.43 -35.53
CA ASN A 2 41.47 -1.12 -34.77
C ASN A 2 41.62 0.23 -34.05
N ILE A 3 40.82 1.22 -34.46
CA ILE A 3 40.88 2.59 -33.93
C ILE A 3 39.88 2.82 -32.78
N LEU A 4 38.93 1.91 -32.59
CA LEU A 4 37.80 2.08 -31.68
C LEU A 4 38.22 2.19 -30.20
N PRO A 5 39.17 1.39 -29.68
CA PRO A 5 39.59 1.47 -28.27
C PRO A 5 40.21 2.82 -27.90
N LYS A 6 40.70 3.59 -28.89
CA LYS A 6 41.31 4.91 -28.70
C LYS A 6 40.28 6.05 -28.65
N LYS A 7 38.99 5.76 -28.88
CA LYS A 7 37.94 6.78 -28.94
C LYS A 7 37.14 6.81 -27.64
N ARG A 8 36.85 8.02 -27.16
CA ARG A 8 36.13 8.28 -25.90
C ARG A 8 34.68 7.77 -25.89
N TRP A 9 34.08 7.60 -27.06
CA TRP A 9 32.70 7.10 -27.22
C TRP A 9 32.60 5.57 -27.30
N HIS A 10 33.73 4.85 -27.20
CA HIS A 10 33.72 3.39 -27.30
C HIS A 10 32.90 2.77 -26.17
N VAL A 11 31.76 2.17 -26.52
CA VAL A 11 30.75 1.69 -25.57
C VAL A 11 31.29 0.64 -24.59
N ARG A 12 32.26 -0.18 -25.02
CA ARG A 12 32.84 -1.25 -24.20
C ARG A 12 34.00 -0.81 -23.29
N THR A 13 34.36 0.48 -23.24
CA THR A 13 35.35 0.92 -22.24
C THR A 13 34.74 0.88 -20.85
N LYS A 14 35.55 0.55 -19.85
CA LYS A 14 35.13 0.48 -18.45
C LYS A 14 34.43 1.77 -17.99
N ASP A 15 34.93 2.92 -18.42
CA ASP A 15 34.38 4.23 -18.05
C ASP A 15 32.97 4.45 -18.61
N ASN A 16 32.73 4.05 -19.87
CA ASN A 16 31.42 4.20 -20.48
C ASN A 16 30.41 3.19 -19.92
N ILE A 17 30.86 1.95 -19.68
CA ILE A 17 30.04 0.94 -18.99
C ILE A 17 29.64 1.45 -17.59
N ALA A 18 30.59 2.03 -16.83
CA ALA A 18 30.30 2.57 -15.51
C ALA A 18 29.32 3.76 -15.52
N ARG A 19 29.31 4.58 -16.58
CA ARG A 19 28.32 5.64 -16.78
C ARG A 19 26.92 5.06 -17.01
N VAL A 20 26.81 4.10 -17.92
CA VAL A 20 25.55 3.41 -18.20
C VAL A 20 24.99 2.78 -16.92
N LEU A 21 25.81 2.04 -16.18
CA LEU A 21 25.39 1.42 -14.92
C LEU A 21 24.93 2.45 -13.88
N ARG A 22 25.57 3.63 -13.82
CA ARG A 22 25.16 4.69 -12.89
C ARG A 22 23.80 5.28 -13.29
N ASP A 23 23.59 5.49 -14.58
CA ASP A 23 22.35 6.05 -15.11
C ASP A 23 21.20 5.05 -14.95
N GLU A 24 21.43 3.76 -15.23
CA GLU A 24 20.48 2.67 -14.98
C GLU A 24 20.12 2.55 -13.49
N LYS A 25 21.13 2.61 -12.61
CA LYS A 25 20.90 2.59 -11.16
C LYS A 25 20.06 3.79 -10.72
N LYS A 26 20.35 4.98 -11.25
CA LYS A 26 19.59 6.20 -10.94
C LYS A 26 18.14 6.08 -11.40
N ALA A 27 17.91 5.58 -12.61
CA ALA A 27 16.57 5.32 -13.12
C ALA A 27 15.80 4.33 -12.24
N ALA A 28 16.43 3.21 -11.85
CA ALA A 28 15.81 2.23 -10.97
C ALA A 28 15.46 2.83 -9.58
N GLU A 29 16.32 3.67 -9.01
CA GLU A 29 16.03 4.36 -7.74
C GLU A 29 14.86 5.35 -7.86
N GLU A 30 14.76 6.07 -8.97
CA GLU A 30 13.65 6.99 -9.24
C GLU A 30 12.33 6.23 -9.41
N GLU A 31 12.32 5.14 -10.17
CA GLU A 31 11.15 4.26 -10.31
C GLU A 31 10.68 3.73 -8.95
N GLN A 32 11.60 3.22 -8.13
CA GLN A 32 11.28 2.75 -6.78
C GLN A 32 10.68 3.86 -5.90
N LYS A 33 11.20 5.09 -5.98
CA LYS A 33 10.61 6.23 -5.26
C LYS A 33 9.20 6.56 -5.73
N THR A 34 8.95 6.52 -7.05
CA THR A 34 7.60 6.77 -7.58
C THR A 34 6.62 5.68 -7.16
N LEU A 35 7.04 4.41 -7.18
CA LEU A 35 6.23 3.28 -6.73
C LEU A 35 5.88 3.41 -5.25
N ARG A 36 6.87 3.71 -4.39
CA ARG A 36 6.65 3.94 -2.95
C ARG A 36 5.66 5.07 -2.69
N ARG A 37 5.73 6.17 -3.44
CA ARG A 37 4.77 7.28 -3.32
C ARG A 37 3.36 6.85 -3.72
N LYS A 38 3.23 6.11 -4.84
CA LYS A 38 1.93 5.57 -5.29
C LYS A 38 1.33 4.63 -4.25
N THR A 39 2.13 3.72 -3.69
CA THR A 39 1.65 2.74 -2.70
C THR A 39 1.20 3.41 -1.40
N LEU A 40 1.92 4.44 -0.94
CA LEU A 40 1.51 5.21 0.25
C LEU A 40 0.21 5.97 -0.01
N ALA A 41 0.08 6.65 -1.15
CA ALA A 41 -1.14 7.36 -1.52
C ALA A 41 -2.35 6.42 -1.61
N GLU A 42 -2.17 5.21 -2.14
CA GLU A 42 -3.22 4.19 -2.21
C GLU A 42 -3.63 3.69 -0.82
N GLN A 43 -2.66 3.44 0.07
CA GLN A 43 -2.93 3.04 1.45
C GLN A 43 -3.69 4.14 2.22
N GLU A 44 -3.26 5.39 2.11
CA GLU A 44 -3.94 6.54 2.72
C GLU A 44 -5.37 6.70 2.18
N ALA A 45 -5.56 6.60 0.86
CA ALA A 45 -6.88 6.65 0.24
C ALA A 45 -7.78 5.51 0.75
N ARG A 46 -7.25 4.28 0.85
CA ARG A 46 -7.98 3.13 1.37
C ARG A 46 -8.39 3.32 2.84
N LEU A 47 -7.49 3.82 3.68
CA LEU A 47 -7.76 4.12 5.08
C LEU A 47 -8.80 5.22 5.24
N ASN A 48 -8.69 6.29 4.46
CA ASN A 48 -9.65 7.39 4.46
C ASN A 48 -11.05 6.90 4.05
N ASN A 49 -11.15 6.08 3.01
CA ASN A 49 -12.41 5.45 2.60
C ASN A 49 -13.01 4.58 3.71
N LEU A 50 -12.19 3.79 4.40
CA LEU A 50 -12.67 2.96 5.51
C LEU A 50 -13.13 3.80 6.70
N ARG A 51 -12.41 4.90 7.00
CA ARG A 51 -12.76 5.84 8.06
C ARG A 51 -14.06 6.57 7.77
N ALA A 52 -14.26 7.01 6.52
CA ALA A 52 -15.51 7.62 6.08
C ALA A 52 -16.69 6.65 6.24
N LYS A 53 -16.55 5.43 5.73
CA LYS A 53 -17.57 4.37 5.89
C LYS A 53 -17.90 4.09 7.36
N ARG A 54 -16.90 4.04 8.25
CA ARG A 54 -17.15 3.87 9.70
C ARG A 54 -17.95 5.04 10.27
N GLY A 55 -17.62 6.28 9.88
CA GLY A 55 -18.37 7.47 10.30
C GLY A 55 -19.84 7.37 9.89
N ASP A 56 -20.09 7.04 8.62
CA ASP A 56 -21.45 6.86 8.10
C ASP A 56 -22.20 5.74 8.82
N HIS A 57 -21.54 4.59 9.04
CA HIS A 57 -22.13 3.48 9.79
C HIS A 57 -22.41 3.84 11.25
N LEU A 58 -21.57 4.64 11.91
CA LEU A 58 -21.80 5.07 13.29
C LEU A 58 -23.02 6.00 13.38
N ILE A 59 -23.14 6.95 12.44
CA ILE A 59 -24.31 7.84 12.34
C ILE A 59 -25.58 7.01 12.08
N GLN A 60 -25.50 6.02 11.20
CA GLN A 60 -26.62 5.13 10.92
C GLN A 60 -26.98 4.23 12.11
N PHE A 61 -25.98 3.77 12.87
CA PHE A 61 -26.21 2.96 14.06
C PHE A 61 -26.85 3.76 15.18
N GLN A 62 -26.37 4.98 15.45
CA GLN A 62 -26.95 5.89 16.45
C GLN A 62 -28.41 6.24 16.14
N SER A 63 -28.73 6.52 14.87
CA SER A 63 -30.12 6.75 14.45
C SER A 63 -31.01 5.50 14.56
N SER A 64 -30.43 4.30 14.47
CA SER A 64 -31.14 3.04 14.70
C SER A 64 -31.29 2.67 16.18
N GLU A 65 -30.29 2.96 17.03
CA GLU A 65 -30.34 2.72 18.48
C GLU A 65 -31.37 3.60 19.17
N GLU A 66 -31.54 4.86 18.73
CA GLU A 66 -32.64 5.72 19.20
C GLU A 66 -34.03 5.13 18.86
N ALA A 67 -34.14 4.31 17.80
CA ALA A 67 -35.36 3.63 17.41
C ALA A 67 -35.55 2.26 18.11
N THR A 68 -34.48 1.54 18.45
CA THR A 68 -34.52 0.16 18.97
C THR A 68 -34.31 0.01 20.48
N ALA A 69 -33.87 1.06 21.20
CA ALA A 69 -33.71 1.05 22.67
C ALA A 69 -35.01 0.76 23.47
N LYS A 70 -36.14 0.53 22.80
CA LYS A 70 -37.40 0.06 23.40
C LYS A 70 -37.57 -1.46 23.44
N GLU A 71 -36.72 -2.25 22.78
CA GLU A 71 -36.97 -3.70 22.60
C GLU A 71 -35.77 -4.57 22.99
N LYS A 72 -35.75 -4.96 24.29
CA LYS A 72 -34.99 -6.05 24.94
C LYS A 72 -33.44 -5.91 25.06
N PRO A 73 -32.86 -6.33 26.21
CA PRO A 73 -31.41 -6.31 26.42
C PRO A 73 -30.69 -7.38 25.58
N LEU A 74 -29.57 -7.00 24.97
CA LEU A 74 -28.71 -7.87 24.16
C LEU A 74 -27.96 -8.87 25.05
N GLU A 75 -28.29 -10.16 24.97
CA GLU A 75 -27.51 -11.23 25.61
C GLU A 75 -26.25 -11.56 24.81
N HIS A 76 -25.15 -11.85 25.53
CA HIS A 76 -23.86 -12.21 24.93
C HIS A 76 -23.90 -13.64 24.35
N VAL A 77 -23.71 -13.75 23.03
CA VAL A 77 -23.66 -15.04 22.33
C VAL A 77 -22.24 -15.59 22.39
N ASN A 78 -22.03 -16.64 23.19
CA ASN A 78 -20.75 -17.35 23.26
C ASN A 78 -20.68 -18.42 22.15
N LEU A 79 -19.78 -18.21 21.19
CA LEU A 79 -19.63 -19.09 20.01
C LEU A 79 -19.00 -20.46 20.33
N PHE A 80 -18.30 -20.58 21.46
CA PHE A 80 -17.53 -21.77 21.86
C PHE A 80 -18.29 -22.75 22.79
N GLN A 81 -19.58 -22.51 23.05
CA GLN A 81 -20.37 -23.33 23.99
C GLN A 81 -20.50 -24.82 23.61
N LEU A 82 -20.29 -25.14 22.33
CA LEU A 82 -20.42 -26.51 21.80
C LEU A 82 -19.11 -27.31 21.90
N GLU A 83 -17.96 -26.65 21.98
CA GLU A 83 -16.65 -27.32 22.00
C GLU A 83 -16.18 -27.69 23.42
N GLU A 84 -16.60 -26.96 24.46
CA GLU A 84 -16.23 -27.29 25.86
C GLU A 84 -17.03 -28.46 26.47
N LYS A 85 -18.05 -28.98 25.77
CA LYS A 85 -18.90 -30.09 26.25
C LYS A 85 -18.50 -31.46 25.70
N GLY A 86 -17.35 -31.59 25.04
CA GLY A 86 -16.85 -32.84 24.44
C GLY A 86 -15.54 -33.30 25.06
#